data_AF-A0AA86IQL1-F1
#
_entry.id   AF-A0AA86IQL1-F1
#
_cell.length_a   1.000
_cell.length_b   1.000
_cell.length_c   1.000
_cell.angle_alpha   90.00
_cell.angle_beta   90.00
_cell.angle_gamma   90.00
#
_symmetry.space_group_name_H-M   'P 1'
#
loop_
_entity.id
_entity.type
_entity.pdbx_description
1 polymer ?
#
loop_
_entity_poly.entity_id
_entity_poly.type
_entity_poly.pdbx_seq_one_letter_code
_entity_poly.pdbx_strand_id
1 'polypeptide(L)'
;MNFVYFKAENHQQDNTVPINLMVEDVVLMRDGEVIAGLGDVKITHLPLYIYRAVPTGFRKIEYKMKTNSHRRIIFSAGYLKTGDYYVETPDGEQTMNFNALSGLWTGEHENEKLLDNHTFQAQGYAINRPVPRVKKRRSEMAR
;
A
#
# COMPACT_ATOMS: atom_id res chain seq x y z
N MET A 1 3.70 -12.41 -11.67
CA MET A 1 4.00 -11.04 -11.23
C MET A 1 3.81 -10.95 -9.74
N ASN A 2 4.53 -10.05 -9.07
CA ASN A 2 4.29 -9.70 -7.67
C ASN A 2 3.79 -8.26 -7.59
N PHE A 3 3.11 -7.94 -6.49
CA PHE A 3 2.66 -6.57 -6.21
C PHE A 3 3.43 -6.05 -5.03
N VAL A 4 4.05 -4.89 -5.20
CA VAL A 4 4.89 -4.25 -4.20
C VAL A 4 4.37 -2.87 -3.90
N TYR A 5 4.62 -2.39 -2.68
CA TYR A 5 4.26 -1.05 -2.25
C TYR A 5 5.49 -0.26 -1.82
N PHE A 6 5.38 1.05 -1.97
CA PHE A 6 6.09 2.08 -1.23
C PHE A 6 5.08 2.79 -0.34
N LYS A 7 5.43 3.02 0.92
CA LYS A 7 4.54 3.59 1.92
C LYS A 7 5.25 4.71 2.67
N ALA A 8 4.54 5.81 2.88
CA ALA A 8 4.90 6.84 3.84
C ALA A 8 3.86 6.90 4.96
N GLU A 9 4.29 7.03 6.22
CA GLU A 9 3.42 7.21 7.38
C GLU A 9 4.07 8.05 8.47
N ASN A 10 3.27 8.59 9.38
CA ASN A 10 3.76 9.41 10.49
C ASN A 10 4.19 8.50 11.66
N HIS A 11 5.28 8.87 12.35
CA HIS A 11 5.74 8.16 13.54
C HIS A 11 4.75 8.28 14.72
N GLN A 12 3.89 9.30 14.72
CA GLN A 12 2.81 9.49 15.70
C GLN A 12 1.48 9.64 14.96
N GLN A 13 0.39 9.09 15.51
CA GLN A 13 -0.98 9.13 14.95
C GLN A 13 -1.60 10.54 14.90
N ASP A 14 -0.82 11.60 15.04
CA ASP A 14 -1.30 12.96 14.82
C ASP A 14 -1.37 13.23 13.31
N ASN A 15 -2.53 12.88 12.73
CA ASN A 15 -2.93 13.18 11.36
C ASN A 15 -3.39 14.64 11.18
N THR A 16 -3.17 15.49 12.18
CA THR A 16 -3.70 16.88 12.23
C THR A 16 -2.78 17.91 11.59
N VAL A 17 -1.53 17.54 11.28
CA VAL A 17 -0.57 18.47 10.65
C VAL A 17 -0.65 18.34 9.13
N PRO A 18 -0.90 19.45 8.40
CA PRO A 18 -0.80 19.46 6.94
C PRO A 18 0.60 19.04 6.49
N ILE A 19 0.68 18.10 5.55
CA ILE A 19 1.95 17.60 5.03
C ILE A 19 2.08 18.08 3.59
N ASN A 20 3.25 18.62 3.25
CA ASN A 20 3.62 18.94 1.89
C ASN A 20 5.10 18.59 1.72
N LEU A 21 5.35 17.30 1.45
CA LEU A 21 6.69 16.76 1.27
C LEU A 21 6.88 16.30 -0.16
N MET A 22 7.96 16.74 -0.79
CA MET A 22 8.44 16.18 -2.05
C MET A 22 9.57 15.19 -1.77
N VAL A 23 9.43 13.98 -2.28
CA VAL A 23 10.48 12.96 -2.29
C VAL A 23 10.88 12.71 -3.73
N GLU A 24 12.15 12.87 -4.05
CA GLU A 24 12.64 12.81 -5.43
C GLU A 24 13.22 11.43 -5.74
N ASP A 25 13.10 11.02 -7.00
CA ASP A 25 13.80 9.86 -7.55
C ASP A 25 13.54 8.56 -6.75
N VAL A 26 12.28 8.32 -6.40
CA VAL A 26 11.89 7.12 -5.63
C VAL A 26 11.94 5.91 -6.54
N VAL A 27 12.76 4.92 -6.16
CA VAL A 27 12.87 3.63 -6.84
C VAL A 27 12.70 2.48 -5.86
N LEU A 28 12.03 1.43 -6.33
CA LEU A 28 11.91 0.15 -5.63
C LEU A 28 12.96 -0.82 -6.16
N MET A 29 13.64 -1.48 -5.24
CA MET A 29 14.73 -2.38 -5.53
C MET A 29 14.47 -3.79 -4.99
N ARG A 30 15.07 -4.78 -5.64
CA ARG A 30 15.19 -6.15 -5.16
C ARG A 30 16.53 -6.69 -5.59
N ASP A 31 17.27 -7.29 -4.66
CA ASP A 31 18.62 -7.81 -4.90
C ASP A 31 19.60 -6.77 -5.47
N GLY A 32 19.45 -5.51 -5.05
CA GLY A 32 20.27 -4.38 -5.54
C GLY A 32 19.88 -3.84 -6.91
N GLU A 33 18.94 -4.48 -7.61
CA GLU A 33 18.44 -4.06 -8.92
C GLU A 33 17.15 -3.25 -8.80
N VAL A 34 16.97 -2.26 -9.68
CA VAL A 34 15.73 -1.48 -9.76
C VAL A 34 14.65 -2.34 -10.44
N ILE A 35 13.55 -2.57 -9.72
CA ILE A 35 12.40 -3.33 -10.22
C ILE A 35 11.19 -2.44 -10.55
N ALA A 36 11.17 -1.21 -10.05
CA ALA A 36 10.20 -0.19 -10.44
C ALA A 36 10.70 1.22 -10.11
N GLY A 37 10.49 2.16 -11.04
CA GLY A 37 10.62 3.59 -10.77
C GLY A 37 9.26 4.19 -10.38
N LEU A 38 9.19 4.91 -9.26
CA LEU A 38 8.04 5.71 -8.88
C LEU A 38 8.23 7.18 -9.28
N GLY A 39 9.48 7.60 -9.51
CA GLY A 39 9.82 8.97 -9.86
C GLY A 39 9.66 9.89 -8.66
N ASP A 40 9.30 11.14 -8.93
CA ASP A 40 9.08 12.11 -7.87
C ASP A 40 7.69 11.95 -7.26
N VAL A 41 7.66 11.85 -5.94
CA VAL A 41 6.46 11.59 -5.15
C VAL A 41 6.15 12.79 -4.28
N LYS A 42 5.02 13.44 -4.57
CA LYS A 42 4.44 14.48 -3.73
C LYS A 42 3.52 13.86 -2.68
N ILE A 43 3.84 14.08 -1.41
CA ILE A 43 3.09 13.59 -0.25
C ILE A 43 2.30 14.76 0.33
N THR A 44 0.98 14.69 0.21
CA THR A 44 0.04 15.72 0.70
C THR A 44 -0.85 15.23 1.85
N HIS A 45 -0.90 13.92 2.06
CA HIS A 45 -1.67 13.24 3.07
C HIS A 45 -0.90 12.01 3.55
N LEU A 46 -1.16 11.58 4.78
CA LEU A 46 -0.63 10.34 5.35
C LEU A 46 -1.78 9.52 5.99
N PRO A 47 -1.69 8.18 5.98
CA PRO A 47 -0.66 7.39 5.28
C PRO A 47 -0.80 7.48 3.75
N LEU A 48 0.32 7.37 3.04
CA LEU A 48 0.34 7.26 1.58
C LEU A 48 0.84 5.87 1.19
N TYR A 49 0.12 5.21 0.28
CA TYR A 49 0.55 3.97 -0.34
C TYR A 49 0.61 4.13 -1.86
N ILE A 50 1.77 3.81 -2.43
CA ILE A 50 1.95 3.70 -3.88
C ILE A 50 2.33 2.26 -4.17
N TYR A 51 1.68 1.63 -5.14
CA TYR A 51 1.98 0.24 -5.47
C TYR A 51 2.25 0.05 -6.97
N ARG A 52 2.99 -1.02 -7.27
CA ARG A 52 3.41 -1.41 -8.62
C ARG A 52 3.35 -2.92 -8.79
N ALA A 53 2.97 -3.35 -10.00
CA ALA A 53 3.22 -4.71 -10.47
C ALA A 53 4.68 -4.82 -10.90
N VAL A 54 5.37 -5.86 -10.45
CA VAL A 54 6.79 -6.11 -10.75
C VAL A 54 7.00 -7.58 -11.14
N PRO A 55 8.12 -7.92 -11.83
CA PRO A 55 8.47 -9.31 -12.09
C PRO A 55 8.51 -10.14 -10.80
N THR A 56 8.13 -11.43 -10.88
CA THR A 56 8.09 -12.32 -9.71
C THR A 56 9.49 -12.49 -9.09
N GLY A 57 9.55 -12.60 -7.76
CA GLY A 57 10.75 -12.86 -6.97
C GLY A 57 10.44 -12.88 -5.47
N PHE A 58 11.31 -13.46 -4.64
CA PHE A 58 10.97 -13.72 -3.23
C PHE A 58 11.84 -12.97 -2.23
N ARG A 59 12.77 -12.15 -2.74
CA ARG A 59 13.72 -11.39 -1.94
C ARG A 59 13.09 -10.11 -1.42
N LYS A 60 13.68 -9.55 -0.36
CA LYS A 60 13.19 -8.33 0.29
C LYS A 60 13.07 -7.19 -0.72
N ILE A 61 12.00 -6.41 -0.60
CA ILE A 61 11.85 -5.16 -1.33
C ILE A 61 12.50 -4.04 -0.54
N GLU A 62 13.32 -3.27 -1.22
CA GLU A 62 14.00 -2.10 -0.68
C GLU A 62 13.59 -0.86 -1.47
N TYR A 63 13.92 0.32 -0.96
CA TYR A 63 13.70 1.58 -1.67
C TYR A 63 14.94 2.46 -1.59
N LYS A 64 15.14 3.27 -2.63
CA LYS A 64 16.08 4.41 -2.64
C LYS A 64 15.31 5.65 -3.04
N MET A 65 15.73 6.79 -2.52
CA MET A 65 15.14 8.08 -2.81
C MET A 65 16.10 9.20 -2.41
N LYS A 66 15.88 10.39 -2.96
CA LYS A 66 16.50 11.64 -2.49
C LYS A 66 15.48 12.38 -1.65
N THR A 67 15.84 12.74 -0.43
CA THR A 67 14.94 13.49 0.46
C THR A 67 15.71 14.51 1.27
N ASN A 68 15.13 15.70 1.39
CA ASN A 68 15.52 16.69 2.38
C ASN A 68 14.88 16.26 3.71
N SER A 69 15.55 15.34 4.39
CA SER A 69 15.19 14.68 5.66
C SER A 69 14.02 15.30 6.44
N HIS A 70 12.91 14.55 6.58
CA HIS A 70 11.83 14.84 7.54
C HIS A 70 11.83 13.83 8.69
N ARG A 71 12.25 14.28 9.88
CA ARG A 71 12.47 13.43 11.08
C ARG A 71 11.25 12.65 11.59
N ARG A 72 10.03 12.87 11.05
CA ARG A 72 8.77 12.30 11.57
C ARG A 72 8.07 11.35 10.59
N ILE A 73 8.51 11.28 9.33
CA ILE A 73 7.89 10.42 8.31
C ILE A 73 8.71 9.15 8.17
N ILE A 74 8.05 8.02 8.34
CA ILE A 74 8.61 6.68 8.17
C ILE A 74 8.29 6.21 6.76
N PHE A 75 9.31 5.74 6.07
CA PHE A 75 9.18 5.15 4.75
C PHE A 75 9.38 3.64 4.83
N SER A 76 8.60 2.88 4.08
CA SER A 76 8.76 1.44 3.97
C SER A 76 8.38 0.94 2.59
N ALA A 77 8.91 -0.23 2.23
CA ALA A 77 8.54 -0.93 1.01
C ALA A 77 8.39 -2.42 1.30
N GLY A 78 7.55 -3.10 0.52
CA GLY A 78 7.26 -4.50 0.75
C GLY A 78 6.36 -5.13 -0.30
N TYR A 79 6.09 -6.41 -0.16
CA TYR A 79 5.08 -7.09 -0.95
C TYR A 79 3.70 -6.79 -0.39
N LEU A 80 2.77 -6.43 -1.28
CA LEU A 80 1.35 -6.40 -0.97
C LEU A 80 0.86 -7.83 -0.80
N LYS A 81 0.18 -8.12 0.31
CA LYS A 81 -0.22 -9.48 0.70
C LYS A 81 -1.70 -9.67 0.45
N THR A 82 -2.12 -10.91 0.24
CA THR A 82 -3.55 -11.23 0.23
C THR A 82 -4.20 -10.89 1.57
N GLY A 83 -5.34 -10.23 1.52
CA GLY A 83 -6.15 -9.91 2.69
C GLY A 83 -6.99 -8.65 2.50
N ASP A 84 -7.68 -8.29 3.58
CA ASP A 84 -8.56 -7.13 3.60
C ASP A 84 -7.78 -5.86 3.95
N TYR A 85 -8.15 -4.77 3.28
CA TYR A 85 -7.57 -3.46 3.44
C TYR A 85 -8.68 -2.43 3.58
N TYR A 86 -8.46 -1.44 4.46
CA TYR A 86 -9.20 -0.20 4.42
C TYR A 86 -8.69 0.62 3.23
N VAL A 87 -9.60 0.97 2.34
CA VAL A 87 -9.36 1.67 1.08
C VAL A 87 -10.15 2.97 1.09
N GLU A 88 -9.45 4.09 0.91
CA GLU A 88 -10.08 5.37 0.64
C GLU A 88 -10.66 5.36 -0.76
N THR A 89 -11.91 5.76 -0.89
CA THR A 89 -12.59 5.95 -2.18
C THR A 89 -13.24 7.33 -2.24
N PRO A 90 -13.67 7.79 -3.42
CA PRO A 90 -14.46 9.03 -3.53
C PRO A 90 -15.72 9.05 -2.65
N ASP A 91 -16.27 7.88 -2.31
CA ASP A 91 -17.47 7.72 -1.48
C ASP A 91 -17.14 7.53 0.02
N GLY A 92 -15.86 7.48 0.38
CA GLY A 92 -15.35 7.29 1.75
C GLY A 92 -14.48 6.04 1.93
N GLU A 93 -14.05 5.79 3.17
CA GLU A 93 -13.29 4.58 3.54
C GLU A 93 -14.20 3.35 3.49
N GLN A 94 -13.80 2.33 2.71
CA GLN A 94 -14.47 1.02 2.65
C GLN A 94 -13.46 -0.13 2.80
N THR A 95 -13.96 -1.33 3.09
CA THR A 95 -13.12 -2.53 3.16
C THR A 95 -13.08 -3.20 1.78
N MET A 96 -11.88 -3.50 1.28
CA MET A 96 -11.69 -4.29 0.07
C MET A 96 -10.68 -5.42 0.29
N ASN A 97 -10.93 -6.58 -0.30
CA ASN A 97 -9.99 -7.68 -0.33
C ASN A 97 -9.05 -7.55 -1.54
N PHE A 98 -7.75 -7.73 -1.30
CA PHE A 98 -6.77 -7.89 -2.35
C PHE A 98 -6.34 -9.35 -2.44
N ASN A 99 -6.31 -9.89 -3.65
CA ASN A 99 -5.75 -11.21 -3.92
C ASN A 99 -4.39 -11.10 -4.62
N ALA A 100 -3.31 -11.40 -3.90
CA ALA A 100 -1.95 -11.30 -4.43
C ALA A 100 -1.61 -12.31 -5.54
N LEU A 101 -2.40 -13.39 -5.69
CA LEU A 101 -2.22 -14.37 -6.76
C LEU A 101 -2.76 -13.84 -8.09
N SER A 102 -3.94 -13.23 -8.08
CA SER A 102 -4.58 -12.68 -9.28
C SER A 102 -4.24 -11.21 -9.53
N GLY A 103 -3.85 -10.46 -8.50
CA GLY A 103 -3.66 -9.02 -8.58
C GLY A 103 -4.96 -8.22 -8.62
N LEU A 104 -6.06 -8.82 -8.19
CA LEU A 104 -7.40 -8.24 -8.26
C LEU A 104 -7.87 -7.79 -6.87
N TRP A 105 -8.65 -6.71 -6.89
CA TRP A 105 -9.41 -6.19 -5.77
C TRP A 105 -10.87 -6.59 -5.90
N THR A 106 -11.47 -6.97 -4.78
CA THR A 106 -12.91 -7.20 -4.64
C THR A 106 -13.40 -6.39 -3.46
N GLY A 107 -14.52 -5.70 -3.60
CA GLY A 107 -15.16 -5.07 -2.45
C GLY A 107 -15.84 -6.11 -1.54
N GLU A 108 -16.51 -5.62 -0.50
CA GLU A 108 -17.09 -6.45 0.56
C GLU A 108 -18.36 -7.20 0.10
N HIS A 109 -19.05 -6.70 -0.93
CA HIS A 109 -20.23 -7.36 -1.48
C HIS A 109 -19.85 -8.27 -2.66
N GLU A 110 -20.28 -9.54 -2.64
CA GLU A 110 -19.94 -10.57 -3.65
C GLU A 110 -20.29 -10.20 -5.11
N ASN A 111 -21.14 -9.19 -5.31
CA ASN A 111 -21.50 -8.64 -6.63
C ASN A 111 -20.64 -7.44 -7.06
N GLU A 112 -19.68 -7.01 -6.23
CA GLU A 112 -18.80 -5.90 -6.57
C GLU A 112 -17.74 -6.31 -7.58
N LYS A 113 -17.57 -5.41 -8.55
CA LYS A 113 -16.74 -5.60 -9.73
C LYS A 113 -15.30 -5.93 -9.32
N LEU A 114 -14.74 -6.98 -9.92
CA LEU A 114 -13.30 -7.25 -9.85
C LEU A 114 -12.54 -6.07 -10.47
N LEU A 115 -11.68 -5.42 -9.69
CA LEU A 115 -10.84 -4.32 -10.17
C LEU A 115 -9.40 -4.82 -10.27
N ASP A 116 -8.79 -4.64 -11.44
CA ASP A 116 -7.34 -4.70 -11.50
C ASP A 116 -6.73 -3.42 -10.90
N ASN A 117 -5.41 -3.44 -10.73
CA ASN A 117 -4.64 -2.35 -10.17
C ASN A 117 -4.70 -1.04 -10.98
N HIS A 118 -4.82 -1.13 -12.31
CA HIS A 118 -4.95 0.06 -13.14
C HIS A 118 -6.31 0.73 -12.87
N THR A 119 -7.37 -0.08 -12.84
CA THR A 119 -8.74 0.37 -12.59
C THR A 119 -8.89 0.92 -11.17
N PHE A 120 -8.30 0.26 -10.18
CA PHE A 120 -8.27 0.74 -8.79
C PHE A 120 -7.68 2.15 -8.69
N GLN A 121 -6.51 2.39 -9.30
CA GLN A 121 -5.91 3.74 -9.32
C GLN A 121 -6.73 4.74 -10.13
N ALA A 122 -7.26 4.33 -11.28
CA ALA A 122 -8.07 5.20 -12.14
C ALA A 122 -9.38 5.66 -11.48
N GLN A 123 -9.93 4.86 -10.56
CA GLN A 123 -11.10 5.23 -9.74
C GLN A 123 -10.74 6.12 -8.55
N GLY A 124 -9.46 6.48 -8.39
CA GLY A 124 -8.99 7.30 -7.27
C GLY A 124 -8.88 6.54 -5.96
N TYR A 125 -8.88 5.20 -5.98
CA TYR A 125 -8.83 4.41 -4.76
C TYR A 125 -7.40 4.38 -4.22
N ALA A 126 -7.26 4.44 -2.90
CA ALA A 126 -5.97 4.41 -2.22
C ALA A 126 -6.01 3.49 -1.01
N ILE A 127 -4.95 2.69 -0.82
CA ILE A 127 -4.85 1.82 0.36
C ILE A 127 -4.53 2.72 1.57
N ASN A 128 -5.36 2.70 2.61
CA ASN A 128 -5.08 3.36 3.87
C ASN A 128 -4.25 2.45 4.79
N ARG A 129 -4.72 1.22 5.03
CA ARG A 129 -4.05 0.28 5.93
C ARG A 129 -4.62 -1.15 5.79
N PRO A 130 -3.83 -2.19 6.07
CA PRO A 130 -4.39 -3.54 6.20
C PRO A 130 -5.40 -3.59 7.35
N VAL A 131 -6.49 -4.33 7.16
CA VAL A 131 -7.41 -4.67 8.25
C VAL A 131 -6.65 -5.59 9.21
N PRO A 132 -6.58 -5.27 10.51
CA PRO A 132 -5.96 -6.14 11.48
C PRO A 132 -6.63 -7.51 11.43
N ARG A 133 -5.87 -8.56 11.15
CA ARG A 133 -6.38 -9.92 11.31
C ARG A 133 -6.71 -10.10 12.77
N VAL A 134 -7.99 -10.05 13.14
CA VAL A 134 -8.43 -10.42 14.47
C VAL A 134 -7.98 -11.86 14.65
N LYS A 135 -6.95 -12.08 15.48
CA LYS A 135 -6.59 -13.43 15.91
C LYS A 135 -7.80 -13.94 16.68
N LYS A 136 -8.69 -14.69 16.02
CA LYS A 136 -9.69 -15.49 16.74
C LYS A 136 -8.91 -16.27 17.80
N ARG A 137 -9.19 -16.00 19.08
CA ARG A 137 -8.57 -16.76 20.16
C ARG A 137 -8.91 -18.23 19.91
N ARG A 138 -7.93 -19.12 20.06
CA ARG A 138 -8.12 -20.57 19.93
C ARG A 138 -9.26 -21.13 20.79
N SER A 139 -9.76 -20.37 21.76
CA SER A 139 -10.90 -20.68 22.61
C SER A 139 -12.28 -20.59 21.93
N GLU A 140 -12.39 -20.01 20.73
CA GLU A 140 -13.65 -19.91 19.98
C GLU A 140 -13.76 -20.88 18.80
N MET A 141 -12.72 -21.68 18.55
CA MET A 141 -12.86 -22.87 17.71
C MET A 141 -13.51 -23.96 18.56
N ALA A 142 -14.85 -23.95 18.56
CA ALA A 142 -15.65 -25.01 19.15
C ALA A 142 -15.25 -26.38 18.57
N ARG A 143 -15.37 -27.38 19.45
CA ARG A 143 -14.97 -28.78 19.34
C ARG A 143 -15.41 -29.49 18.07
#